data_AF-A0A8H7XN38-F1
#
_entry.id   AF-A0A8H7XN38-F1
#
_cell.length_a   1.000
_cell.length_b   1.000
_cell.length_c   1.000
_cell.angle_alpha   90.00
_cell.angle_beta   90.00
_cell.angle_gamma   90.00
#
_symmetry.space_group_name_H-M   'P 1'
#
loop_
_entity.id
_entity.type
_entity.pdbx_description
1 polymer ?
#
loop_
_entity_poly.entity_id
_entity_poly.type
_entity_poly.pdbx_seq_one_letter_code
_entity_poly.pdbx_strand_id
1 'polypeptide(L)'
;MDEIHLFQLMRLTSRNVTHFSFHSLVDLADIFRILESCPQLVHAMFSIITISDYNTVSQRIIQLPFLESLWIVDNSLDTLVSDALYKHIAAPALRWIQHKGPTDIEFLFSNNRFSRQNRPHSISSLVETSLGIRVLELDRFVMAPDTLRTLLEVPSTTFFLNTLCLISPNPTEIKVSALGEIIDPFDLNDLIVQEASDGRGKYVLLPRLEIFELNATLASDDTVFKFVSGRMDVRSPIYTLKKVVILFNRRMPKDGRDIRQEILDRANAAGIQLDLTIQYLDSDKSSSNLVDPLSPSLIRTDSSGEDVYSDGVSWPFDERGQEDYLSDDDG
;
A
#
# COMPACT_ATOMS: atom_id res chain seq x y z
N MET A 1 18.91 10.61 -19.49
CA MET A 1 18.63 12.00 -19.10
C MET A 1 19.74 12.38 -18.14
N ASP A 2 20.57 13.39 -18.47
CA ASP A 2 21.77 13.70 -17.69
C ASP A 2 21.40 14.19 -16.28
N GLU A 3 21.83 13.47 -15.24
CA GLU A 3 21.59 13.75 -13.79
C GLU A 3 21.84 15.21 -13.40
N ILE A 4 22.72 15.88 -14.15
CA ILE A 4 23.14 17.27 -13.94
C ILE A 4 21.99 18.27 -14.12
N HIS A 5 20.96 17.97 -14.93
CA HIS A 5 19.88 18.92 -15.19
C HIS A 5 18.83 19.01 -14.07
N LEU A 6 18.54 17.92 -13.34
CA LEU A 6 17.51 17.92 -12.31
C LEU A 6 17.89 18.83 -11.13
N PHE A 7 19.14 18.74 -10.68
CA PHE A 7 19.63 19.54 -9.54
C PHE A 7 19.83 21.01 -9.86
N GLN A 8 20.17 21.34 -11.11
CA GLN A 8 20.27 22.73 -11.54
C GLN A 8 18.89 23.39 -11.59
N LEU A 9 17.86 22.65 -12.03
CA LEU A 9 16.49 23.16 -12.03
C LEU A 9 15.96 23.38 -10.61
N MET A 10 16.21 22.44 -9.70
CA MET A 10 15.72 22.56 -8.33
C MET A 10 16.32 23.72 -7.54
N ARG A 11 17.58 24.10 -7.80
CA ARG A 11 18.22 25.23 -7.09
C ARG A 11 17.53 26.58 -7.32
N LEU A 12 16.71 26.72 -8.36
CA LEU A 12 16.11 28.00 -8.73
C LEU A 12 14.68 28.20 -8.20
N THR A 13 13.98 27.14 -7.74
CA THR A 13 12.56 27.21 -7.36
C THR A 13 12.15 26.37 -6.14
N SER A 14 13.08 25.70 -5.46
CA SER A 14 12.77 24.63 -4.48
C SER A 14 11.87 25.03 -3.29
N ARG A 15 11.88 26.30 -2.85
CA ARG A 15 11.15 26.70 -1.63
C ARG A 15 9.63 26.68 -1.77
N ASN A 16 9.11 26.74 -3.00
CA ASN A 16 7.67 26.78 -3.27
C ASN A 16 7.13 25.46 -3.83
N VAL A 17 7.98 24.42 -3.90
CA VAL A 17 7.55 23.10 -4.39
C VAL A 17 6.71 22.43 -3.32
N THR A 18 5.42 22.25 -3.61
CA THR A 18 4.46 21.56 -2.75
C THR A 18 4.21 20.12 -3.21
N HIS A 19 4.43 19.83 -4.48
CA HIS A 19 4.25 18.49 -5.05
C HIS A 19 5.52 18.09 -5.78
N PHE A 20 6.05 16.92 -5.44
CA PHE A 20 7.20 16.36 -6.13
C PHE A 20 6.93 14.89 -6.45
N SER A 21 6.99 14.54 -7.73
CA SER A 21 6.93 13.15 -8.18
C SER A 21 8.11 12.88 -9.08
N PHE A 22 8.84 11.81 -8.78
CA PHE A 22 9.95 11.38 -9.60
C PHE A 22 9.91 9.86 -9.78
N HIS A 23 9.55 9.44 -10.99
CA HIS A 23 9.30 8.04 -11.32
C HIS A 23 10.58 7.27 -11.65
N SER A 24 11.62 7.96 -12.13
CA SER A 24 12.92 7.34 -12.38
C SER A 24 13.62 6.99 -11.07
N LEU A 25 14.55 6.04 -11.14
CA LEU A 25 15.33 5.61 -9.99
C LEU A 25 16.22 6.74 -9.48
N VAL A 26 16.19 6.99 -8.17
CA VAL A 26 16.97 8.04 -7.49
C VAL A 26 17.80 7.41 -6.39
N ASP A 27 19.03 7.88 -6.25
CA ASP A 27 19.86 7.53 -5.12
C ASP A 27 19.35 8.14 -3.81
N LEU A 28 19.57 7.45 -2.70
CA LEU A 28 19.14 7.92 -1.39
C LEU A 28 19.66 9.34 -1.05
N ALA A 29 20.93 9.64 -1.36
CA ALA A 29 21.52 10.94 -1.05
C ALA A 29 20.80 12.09 -1.76
N ASP A 30 20.31 11.82 -2.97
CA ASP A 30 19.58 12.78 -3.79
C ASP A 30 18.16 13.01 -3.27
N ILE A 31 17.49 11.96 -2.77
CA ILE A 31 16.20 12.10 -2.08
C ILE A 31 16.35 13.00 -0.85
N PHE A 32 17.38 12.79 -0.02
CA PHE A 32 17.64 13.64 1.14
C PHE A 32 17.83 15.11 0.73
N ARG A 33 18.65 15.38 -0.30
CA ARG A 33 18.86 16.75 -0.81
C ARG A 33 17.57 17.38 -1.30
N ILE A 34 16.71 16.61 -1.98
CA ILE A 34 15.42 17.09 -2.49
C ILE A 34 14.51 17.47 -1.31
N LEU A 35 14.34 16.57 -0.35
CA LEU A 35 13.50 16.79 0.83
C LEU A 35 14.01 17.97 1.68
N GLU A 36 15.32 18.10 1.89
CA GLU A 36 15.93 19.24 2.60
C GLU A 36 15.72 20.58 1.86
N SER A 37 15.69 20.55 0.52
CA SER A 37 15.55 21.75 -0.31
C SER A 37 14.11 22.23 -0.45
N CYS A 38 13.13 21.36 -0.15
CA CYS A 38 11.70 21.58 -0.39
C CYS A 38 10.89 21.44 0.91
N PRO A 39 11.02 22.36 1.89
CA PRO A 39 10.35 22.24 3.19
C PRO A 39 8.82 22.45 3.13
N GLN A 40 8.28 22.93 2.00
CA GLN A 40 6.85 23.15 1.77
C GLN A 40 6.18 21.96 1.06
N LEU A 41 6.86 20.82 0.95
CA LEU A 41 6.29 19.62 0.34
C LEU A 41 5.05 19.15 1.11
N VAL A 42 3.98 18.94 0.34
CA VAL A 42 2.71 18.35 0.75
C VAL A 42 2.62 16.91 0.24
N HIS A 43 3.09 16.67 -0.98
CA HIS A 43 3.07 15.34 -1.60
C HIS A 43 4.44 15.01 -2.19
N ALA A 44 4.94 13.82 -1.89
CA ALA A 44 6.22 13.35 -2.41
C ALA A 44 6.13 11.90 -2.88
N MET A 45 6.65 11.64 -4.09
CA MET A 45 6.84 10.29 -4.63
C MET A 45 8.29 10.10 -5.10
N PHE A 46 8.91 9.00 -4.68
CA PHE A 46 10.25 8.61 -5.10
C PHE A 46 10.32 7.12 -5.45
N SER A 47 11.11 6.80 -6.48
CA SER A 47 11.59 5.44 -6.72
C SER A 47 13.05 5.35 -6.30
N ILE A 48 13.38 4.56 -5.28
CA ILE A 48 14.72 4.47 -4.71
C ILE A 48 15.50 3.36 -5.40
N ILE A 49 16.77 3.61 -5.73
CA ILE A 49 17.79 2.59 -6.02
C ILE A 49 18.96 2.76 -5.07
N THR A 50 19.61 1.66 -4.69
CA THR A 50 20.83 1.71 -3.88
C THR A 50 22.05 1.67 -4.77
N ILE A 51 22.73 2.82 -4.91
CA ILE A 51 24.04 2.90 -5.56
C ILE A 51 25.09 3.47 -4.59
N SER A 52 24.69 4.35 -3.66
CA SER A 52 25.62 5.03 -2.74
C SER A 52 25.84 4.35 -1.39
N ASP A 53 26.99 4.66 -0.78
CA ASP A 53 27.35 4.26 0.57
C ASP A 53 26.51 5.05 1.58
N TYR A 54 25.60 4.36 2.30
CA TYR A 54 24.72 4.92 3.35
C TYR A 54 25.45 5.84 4.33
N ASN A 55 26.73 5.57 4.59
CA ASN A 55 27.56 6.36 5.52
C ASN A 55 27.73 7.83 5.12
N THR A 56 27.41 8.17 3.86
CA THR A 56 27.50 9.54 3.34
C THR A 56 26.23 10.36 3.54
N VAL A 57 25.12 9.72 3.94
CA VAL A 57 23.84 10.40 4.13
C VAL A 57 23.83 11.16 5.45
N SER A 58 23.32 12.40 5.40
CA SER A 58 23.15 13.29 6.54
C SER A 58 22.32 12.61 7.63
N GLN A 59 22.86 12.46 8.84
CA GLN A 59 22.14 11.94 10.01
C GLN A 59 21.15 12.97 10.61
N ARG A 60 20.80 14.02 9.85
CA ARG A 60 19.91 15.09 10.31
C ARG A 60 18.47 14.70 10.07
N ILE A 61 17.61 15.06 11.02
CA ILE A 61 16.16 14.93 10.85
C ILE A 61 15.67 16.03 9.90
N ILE A 62 15.10 15.63 8.77
CA ILE A 62 14.46 16.50 7.79
C ILE A 62 13.06 16.84 8.29
N GLN A 63 12.81 18.13 8.49
CA GLN A 63 11.52 18.64 8.93
C GLN A 63 10.61 18.91 7.73
N LEU A 64 9.52 18.16 7.63
CA LEU A 64 8.52 18.28 6.56
C LEU A 64 7.14 18.51 7.18
N PRO A 65 6.90 19.70 7.77
CA PRO A 65 5.72 19.94 8.59
C PRO A 65 4.39 19.91 7.82
N PHE A 66 4.43 20.06 6.49
CA PHE A 66 3.26 20.07 5.62
C PHE A 66 3.06 18.78 4.82
N LEU A 67 3.97 17.80 4.95
CA LEU A 67 3.90 16.59 4.14
C LEU A 67 2.71 15.75 4.57
N GLU A 68 1.72 15.63 3.69
CA GLU A 68 0.49 14.88 3.89
C GLU A 68 0.55 13.49 3.25
N SER A 69 1.26 13.34 2.12
CA SER A 69 1.47 12.03 1.50
C SER A 69 2.93 11.76 1.12
N LEU A 70 3.35 10.52 1.37
CA LEU A 70 4.66 10.01 0.99
C LEU A 70 4.51 8.65 0.30
N TRP A 71 4.98 8.57 -0.95
CA TRP A 71 5.04 7.34 -1.72
C TRP A 71 6.50 6.97 -2.02
N ILE A 72 6.93 5.81 -1.55
CA ILE A 72 8.23 5.23 -1.84
C ILE A 72 8.06 3.91 -2.61
N VAL A 73 8.67 3.83 -3.79
CA VAL A 73 8.92 2.56 -4.50
C VAL A 73 10.36 2.17 -4.21
N ASP A 74 10.56 1.22 -3.31
CA ASP A 74 11.86 0.77 -2.86
C ASP A 74 12.39 -0.34 -3.77
N ASN A 75 13.22 0.01 -4.75
CA ASN A 75 13.93 -0.97 -5.58
C ASN A 75 15.30 -1.33 -5.00
N SER A 76 15.57 -0.99 -3.72
CA SER A 76 16.80 -1.38 -3.07
C SER A 76 16.83 -2.88 -2.78
N LEU A 77 18.05 -3.44 -2.82
CA LEU A 77 18.31 -4.79 -2.34
C LEU A 77 18.62 -4.83 -0.84
N ASP A 78 18.79 -3.66 -0.22
CA ASP A 78 19.19 -3.50 1.17
C ASP A 78 18.14 -2.66 1.91
N THR A 79 17.36 -3.34 2.75
CA THR A 79 16.31 -2.71 3.56
C THR A 79 16.86 -1.62 4.49
N LEU A 80 18.17 -1.62 4.79
CA LEU A 80 18.82 -0.58 5.60
C LEU A 80 18.73 0.82 4.96
N VAL A 81 18.55 0.89 3.64
CA VAL A 81 18.50 2.15 2.89
C VAL A 81 17.16 2.87 3.10
N SER A 82 16.03 2.17 2.95
CA SER A 82 14.74 2.78 3.30
C SER A 82 14.61 3.01 4.81
N ASP A 83 15.25 2.16 5.63
CA ASP A 83 15.40 2.34 7.09
C ASP A 83 16.05 3.69 7.42
N ALA A 84 17.09 4.05 6.68
CA ALA A 84 17.73 5.36 6.75
C ALA A 84 16.70 6.46 6.54
N LEU A 85 15.97 6.37 5.43
CA LEU A 85 15.12 7.46 4.95
C LEU A 85 14.04 7.77 5.98
N TYR A 86 13.26 6.76 6.37
CA TYR A 86 12.11 6.98 7.24
C TYR A 86 12.49 7.44 8.65
N LYS A 87 13.61 6.97 9.21
CA LYS A 87 14.10 7.41 10.52
C LYS A 87 14.50 8.88 10.57
N HIS A 88 14.82 9.48 9.41
CA HIS A 88 15.26 10.86 9.31
C HIS A 88 14.16 11.81 8.81
N ILE A 89 12.93 11.33 8.58
CA ILE A 89 11.81 12.20 8.20
C ILE A 89 10.95 12.51 9.43
N ALA A 90 10.77 13.79 9.72
CA ALA A 90 9.77 14.27 10.67
C ALA A 90 8.62 14.94 9.91
N ALA A 91 7.51 14.21 9.76
CA ALA A 91 6.33 14.64 9.00
C ALA A 91 5.05 14.54 9.85
N PRO A 92 4.81 15.48 10.79
CA PRO A 92 3.68 15.40 11.73
C PRO A 92 2.30 15.48 11.06
N ALA A 93 2.22 16.08 9.87
CA ALA A 93 0.99 16.20 9.09
C ALA A 93 0.69 14.98 8.18
N LEU A 94 1.53 13.94 8.23
CA LEU A 94 1.44 12.81 7.32
C LEU A 94 0.15 12.01 7.55
N ARG A 95 -0.62 11.87 6.48
CA ARG A 95 -1.94 11.19 6.46
C ARG A 95 -1.92 9.94 5.60
N TRP A 96 -1.05 9.88 4.60
CA TRP A 96 -0.98 8.79 3.64
C TRP A 96 0.47 8.33 3.44
N ILE A 97 0.72 7.05 3.67
CA ILE A 97 1.97 6.40 3.26
C ILE A 97 1.68 5.29 2.26
N GLN A 98 2.47 5.28 1.19
CA GLN A 98 2.54 4.18 0.24
C GLN A 98 3.97 3.66 0.16
N HIS A 99 4.14 2.36 0.40
CA HIS A 99 5.44 1.69 0.28
C HIS A 99 5.32 0.46 -0.60
N LYS A 100 6.05 0.46 -1.71
CA LYS A 100 6.11 -0.66 -2.66
C LYS A 100 7.51 -1.23 -2.72
N GLY A 101 7.64 -2.54 -2.89
CA GLY A 101 8.92 -3.19 -3.11
C GLY A 101 9.42 -3.12 -4.54
N PRO A 102 10.53 -3.81 -4.82
CA PRO A 102 10.99 -4.02 -6.18
C PRO A 102 9.95 -4.85 -6.95
N THR A 103 9.68 -4.45 -8.18
CA THR A 103 8.73 -5.15 -9.07
C THR A 103 9.26 -6.51 -9.52
N ASP A 104 10.58 -6.71 -9.55
CA ASP A 104 11.19 -7.97 -9.97
C ASP A 104 11.11 -9.04 -8.87
N ILE A 105 10.03 -9.81 -8.94
CA ILE A 105 9.74 -10.93 -8.05
C ILE A 105 10.77 -12.06 -8.18
N GLU A 106 11.28 -12.33 -9.39
CA GLU A 106 12.25 -13.40 -9.62
C GLU A 106 13.52 -13.14 -8.83
N PHE A 107 13.94 -11.88 -8.74
CA PHE A 107 15.06 -11.47 -7.91
C PHE A 107 14.82 -11.76 -6.41
N LEU A 108 13.61 -11.51 -5.92
CA LEU A 108 13.25 -11.72 -4.51
C LEU A 108 13.33 -13.20 -4.11
N PHE A 109 12.80 -14.10 -4.95
CA PHE A 109 12.69 -15.52 -4.62
C PHE A 109 13.90 -16.37 -5.02
N SER A 110 14.59 -16.05 -6.12
CA SER A 110 15.73 -16.85 -6.62
C SER A 110 16.92 -16.90 -5.67
N ASN A 111 17.11 -15.89 -4.83
CA ASN A 111 18.29 -15.78 -3.98
C ASN A 111 18.18 -16.47 -2.60
N ASN A 112 17.06 -17.14 -2.27
CA ASN A 112 16.81 -17.68 -0.92
C ASN A 112 17.06 -16.65 0.21
N ARG A 113 17.06 -15.34 -0.13
CA ARG A 113 17.27 -14.20 0.77
C ARG A 113 16.03 -13.92 1.61
N PHE A 114 14.92 -14.62 1.32
CA PHE A 114 13.83 -14.84 2.26
C PHE A 114 14.20 -15.73 3.46
N SER A 115 15.49 -15.97 3.75
CA SER A 115 15.89 -16.33 5.11
C SER A 115 15.57 -15.14 6.03
N ARG A 116 14.30 -15.11 6.44
CA ARG A 116 13.56 -14.23 7.35
C ARG A 116 14.29 -14.02 8.67
N GLN A 117 15.42 -13.32 8.67
CA GLN A 117 15.92 -12.74 9.89
C GLN A 117 15.17 -11.44 10.11
N ASN A 118 14.44 -11.41 11.22
CA ASN A 118 13.68 -10.32 11.85
C ASN A 118 14.35 -8.94 11.76
N ARG A 119 14.49 -8.40 10.55
CA ARG A 119 14.93 -7.03 10.36
C ARG A 119 13.66 -6.18 10.45
N PRO A 120 13.57 -5.30 11.45
CA PRO A 120 12.44 -4.39 11.53
C PRO A 120 12.39 -3.58 10.23
N HIS A 121 11.23 -3.53 9.60
CA HIS A 121 11.07 -2.72 8.40
C HIS A 121 10.97 -1.25 8.77
N SER A 122 11.69 -0.48 7.97
CA SER A 122 11.93 0.95 7.97
C SER A 122 10.73 1.85 8.25
N ILE A 123 9.57 1.51 7.70
CA ILE A 123 8.35 2.33 7.75
C ILE A 123 7.77 2.46 9.17
N SER A 124 8.05 1.51 10.08
CA SER A 124 7.51 1.54 11.44
C SER A 124 7.85 2.83 12.17
N SER A 125 9.09 3.32 12.02
CA SER A 125 9.52 4.58 12.65
C SER A 125 8.67 5.79 12.23
N LEU A 126 8.28 5.85 10.97
CA LEU A 126 7.45 6.92 10.44
C LEU A 126 5.98 6.75 10.87
N VAL A 127 5.48 5.51 10.92
CA VAL A 127 4.11 5.21 11.39
C VAL A 127 3.95 5.49 12.89
N GLU A 128 4.95 5.18 13.69
CA GLU A 128 4.97 5.44 15.14
C GLU A 128 5.01 6.94 15.46
N THR A 129 5.68 7.74 14.63
CA THR A 129 5.82 9.18 14.85
C THR A 129 4.70 10.01 14.22
N SER A 130 4.06 9.50 13.17
CA SER A 130 3.02 10.21 12.41
C SER A 130 1.62 9.82 12.88
N LEU A 131 1.16 10.45 13.96
CA LEU A 131 -0.14 10.16 14.59
C LEU A 131 -1.36 10.48 13.69
N GLY A 132 -1.13 11.17 12.56
CA GLY A 132 -2.16 11.62 11.63
C GLY A 132 -2.55 10.59 10.56
N ILE A 133 -1.87 9.45 10.47
CA ILE A 133 -2.05 8.52 9.34
C ILE A 133 -3.50 8.00 9.29
N ARG A 134 -4.04 8.00 8.07
CA ARG A 134 -5.38 7.54 7.69
C ARG A 134 -5.32 6.44 6.64
N VAL A 135 -4.37 6.55 5.71
CA VAL A 135 -4.18 5.63 4.59
C VAL A 135 -2.81 4.96 4.68
N LEU A 136 -2.80 3.64 4.71
CA LEU A 136 -1.60 2.83 4.54
C LEU A 136 -1.75 1.92 3.33
N GLU A 137 -0.85 2.09 2.37
CA GLU A 137 -0.73 1.20 1.22
C GLU A 137 0.63 0.51 1.25
N LEU A 138 0.63 -0.81 1.43
CA LEU A 138 1.85 -1.56 1.68
C LEU A 138 1.94 -2.75 0.73
N ASP A 139 3.09 -2.90 0.08
CA ASP A 139 3.47 -4.17 -0.50
C ASP A 139 3.82 -5.15 0.63
N ARG A 140 2.91 -6.08 0.90
CA ARG A 140 3.08 -6.99 2.05
C ARG A 140 4.21 -8.00 1.85
N PHE A 141 4.59 -8.30 0.60
CA PHE A 141 5.61 -9.31 0.30
C PHE A 141 7.03 -8.82 0.55
N VAL A 142 7.22 -7.52 0.76
CA VAL A 142 8.51 -6.98 1.19
C VAL A 142 8.74 -7.11 2.68
N MET A 143 7.71 -7.45 3.47
CA MET A 143 7.77 -7.46 4.93
C MET A 143 7.66 -8.88 5.50
N ALA A 144 8.33 -9.11 6.64
CA ALA A 144 8.09 -10.29 7.45
C ALA A 144 6.68 -10.23 8.12
N PRO A 145 5.99 -11.37 8.32
CA PRO A 145 4.66 -11.41 8.92
C PRO A 145 4.56 -10.68 10.26
N ASP A 146 5.49 -10.95 11.19
CA ASP A 146 5.51 -10.34 12.52
C ASP A 146 5.73 -8.82 12.45
N THR A 147 6.51 -8.37 11.47
CA THR A 147 6.77 -6.93 11.26
C THR A 147 5.52 -6.24 10.74
N LEU A 148 4.85 -6.81 9.73
CA LEU A 148 3.60 -6.28 9.22
C LEU A 148 2.54 -6.24 10.33
N ARG A 149 2.42 -7.29 11.13
CA ARG A 149 1.51 -7.33 12.28
C ARG A 149 1.80 -6.20 13.27
N THR A 150 3.06 -6.08 13.71
CA THR A 150 3.49 -5.03 14.66
C THR A 150 3.21 -3.63 14.10
N LEU A 151 3.48 -3.41 12.82
CA LEU A 151 3.20 -2.16 12.13
C LEU A 151 1.72 -1.78 12.18
N LEU A 152 0.81 -2.76 12.09
CA LEU A 152 -0.64 -2.54 12.17
C LEU A 152 -1.15 -2.40 13.62
N GLU A 153 -0.41 -2.90 14.61
CA GLU A 153 -0.76 -2.74 16.04
C GLU A 153 -0.59 -1.29 16.51
N VAL A 154 0.42 -0.58 15.97
CA VAL A 154 0.65 0.84 16.26
C VAL A 154 -0.60 1.71 15.96
N PRO A 155 -1.10 1.78 14.71
CA PRO A 155 -2.30 2.56 14.40
C PRO A 155 -3.54 2.06 15.13
N SER A 156 -3.63 0.76 15.44
CA SER A 156 -4.77 0.19 16.17
C SER A 156 -4.94 0.77 17.57
N THR A 157 -3.86 1.20 18.21
CA THR A 157 -3.86 1.73 19.58
C THR A 157 -3.79 3.26 19.64
N THR A 158 -3.22 3.89 18.62
CA THR A 158 -2.81 5.31 18.71
C THR A 158 -3.64 6.27 17.86
N PHE A 159 -4.21 5.88 16.71
CA PHE A 159 -4.92 6.83 15.83
C PHE A 159 -5.91 6.19 14.82
N PHE A 160 -6.55 7.01 13.98
CA PHE A 160 -7.66 6.61 13.09
C PHE A 160 -7.18 6.08 11.72
N LEU A 161 -6.47 4.96 11.66
CA LEU A 161 -6.28 4.29 10.36
C LEU A 161 -7.63 3.78 9.86
N ASN A 162 -8.13 4.34 8.76
CA ASN A 162 -9.42 3.97 8.17
C ASN A 162 -9.28 3.29 6.80
N THR A 163 -8.13 3.41 6.15
CA THR A 163 -7.85 2.76 4.87
C THR A 163 -6.57 1.92 4.95
N LEU A 164 -6.69 0.64 4.63
CA LEU A 164 -5.56 -0.28 4.47
C LEU A 164 -5.63 -0.95 3.11
N CYS A 165 -4.59 -0.76 2.31
CA CYS A 165 -4.41 -1.44 1.03
C CYS A 165 -3.16 -2.32 1.09
N LEU A 166 -3.33 -3.63 1.06
CA LEU A 166 -2.25 -4.59 1.01
C LEU A 166 -2.07 -5.07 -0.42
N ILE A 167 -1.12 -4.46 -1.11
CA ILE A 167 -0.81 -4.81 -2.49
C ILE A 167 0.09 -6.06 -2.54
N SER A 168 0.12 -6.68 -3.71
CA SER A 168 1.01 -7.76 -4.06
C SER A 168 1.66 -7.39 -5.39
N PRO A 169 2.92 -7.80 -5.63
CA PRO A 169 3.46 -7.75 -6.96
C PRO A 169 2.64 -8.68 -7.88
N ASN A 170 2.73 -8.42 -9.19
CA ASN A 170 1.74 -8.88 -10.17
C ASN A 170 1.56 -10.41 -10.13
N PRO A 171 0.34 -10.94 -9.88
CA PRO A 171 0.11 -12.38 -9.76
C PRO A 171 0.49 -13.16 -11.02
N THR A 172 0.51 -12.55 -12.21
CA THR A 172 0.95 -13.23 -13.45
C THR A 172 2.45 -13.48 -13.52
N GLU A 173 3.24 -12.73 -12.76
CA GLU A 173 4.70 -12.88 -12.67
C GLU A 173 5.11 -13.90 -11.61
N ILE A 174 4.20 -14.22 -10.70
CA ILE A 174 4.37 -15.27 -9.71
C ILE A 174 4.18 -16.64 -10.40
N LYS A 175 5.12 -17.04 -11.24
CA LYS A 175 5.19 -18.41 -11.79
C LYS A 175 5.66 -19.35 -10.67
N VAL A 176 4.68 -19.84 -9.91
CA VAL A 176 4.80 -20.77 -8.76
C VAL A 176 5.59 -22.07 -9.07
N SER A 177 5.89 -22.36 -10.34
CA SER A 177 6.36 -23.68 -10.77
C SER A 177 7.82 -24.03 -10.42
N ALA A 178 8.65 -23.11 -9.90
CA ALA A 178 10.06 -23.41 -9.62
C ALA A 178 10.57 -23.09 -8.20
N LEU A 179 9.82 -22.36 -7.36
CA LEU A 179 10.38 -21.70 -6.16
C LEU A 179 9.74 -22.11 -4.81
N GLY A 180 8.87 -23.12 -4.78
CA GLY A 180 8.23 -23.61 -3.54
C GLY A 180 6.89 -22.96 -3.23
N GLU A 181 6.22 -23.41 -2.15
CA GLU A 181 4.94 -22.86 -1.70
C GLU A 181 5.12 -21.41 -1.23
N ILE A 182 4.43 -20.48 -1.90
CA ILE A 182 4.42 -19.07 -1.50
C ILE A 182 3.52 -18.95 -0.28
N ILE A 183 4.09 -18.49 0.82
CA ILE A 183 3.37 -18.20 2.06
C ILE A 183 2.98 -16.72 2.02
N ASP A 184 1.67 -16.43 2.08
CA ASP A 184 1.18 -15.06 2.22
C ASP A 184 1.67 -14.49 3.56
N PRO A 185 2.42 -13.38 3.58
CA PRO A 185 2.95 -12.81 4.82
C PRO A 185 1.87 -12.18 5.71
N PHE A 186 0.66 -11.97 5.17
CA PHE A 186 -0.46 -11.41 5.90
C PHE A 186 -1.51 -12.47 6.19
N ASP A 187 -1.86 -12.64 7.47
CA ASP A 187 -2.99 -13.48 7.88
C ASP A 187 -4.24 -12.62 8.11
N LEU A 188 -5.24 -12.76 7.22
CA LEU A 188 -6.51 -12.05 7.35
C LEU A 188 -7.26 -12.39 8.65
N ASN A 189 -6.97 -13.53 9.29
CA ASN A 189 -7.55 -13.88 10.58
C ASN A 189 -7.21 -12.87 11.69
N ASP A 190 -6.12 -12.12 11.55
CA ASP A 190 -5.72 -11.08 12.51
C ASP A 190 -6.71 -9.90 12.54
N LEU A 191 -7.48 -9.69 11.47
CA LEU A 191 -8.49 -8.63 11.38
C LEU A 191 -9.92 -9.09 11.73
N ILE A 192 -10.12 -10.40 11.96
CA ILE A 192 -11.44 -10.96 12.27
C ILE A 192 -11.85 -10.58 13.70
N VAL A 193 -13.04 -10.00 13.80
CA VAL A 193 -13.70 -9.74 15.08
C VAL A 193 -14.22 -11.07 15.63
N GLN A 194 -13.63 -11.56 16.71
CA GLN A 194 -14.12 -12.74 17.40
C GLN A 194 -15.11 -12.32 18.47
N GLU A 195 -16.26 -12.99 18.53
CA GLU A 195 -17.19 -12.86 19.65
C GLU A 195 -16.48 -13.33 20.92
N ALA A 196 -16.32 -12.43 21.89
CA ALA A 196 -15.62 -12.75 23.13
C ALA A 196 -16.50 -13.70 23.98
N SER A 197 -16.20 -15.00 23.93
CA SER A 197 -16.88 -16.02 24.75
C SER A 197 -16.80 -15.74 26.25
N ASP A 198 -15.73 -15.05 26.70
CA ASP A 198 -15.30 -15.05 28.11
C ASP A 198 -15.24 -13.65 28.75
N GLY A 199 -15.83 -12.62 28.14
CA GLY A 199 -15.91 -11.26 28.70
C GLY A 199 -14.58 -10.51 28.85
N ARG A 200 -13.43 -11.16 28.57
CA ARG A 200 -12.14 -10.49 28.37
C ARG A 200 -12.12 -10.00 26.93
N GLY A 201 -12.34 -8.69 26.74
CA GLY A 201 -12.32 -8.07 25.41
C GLY A 201 -11.06 -8.48 24.65
N LYS A 202 -11.23 -9.21 23.55
CA LYS A 202 -10.11 -9.56 22.68
C LYS A 202 -9.66 -8.28 21.97
N TYR A 203 -8.35 -8.04 21.94
CA TYR A 203 -7.77 -6.97 21.15
C TYR A 203 -8.12 -7.18 19.67
N VAL A 204 -8.79 -6.20 19.07
CA VAL A 204 -9.14 -6.20 17.64
C VAL A 204 -8.19 -5.28 16.91
N LEU A 205 -7.50 -5.83 15.91
CA LEU A 205 -6.60 -5.07 15.06
C LEU A 205 -7.39 -4.19 14.10
N LEU A 206 -6.98 -2.92 13.99
CA LEU A 206 -7.60 -1.87 13.17
C LEU A 206 -9.11 -1.74 13.41
N PRO A 207 -9.55 -1.40 14.64
CA PRO A 207 -10.97 -1.33 14.95
C PRO A 207 -11.70 -0.22 14.20
N ARG A 208 -10.99 0.73 13.58
CA ARG A 208 -11.54 1.88 12.85
C ARG A 208 -11.41 1.79 11.33
N LEU A 209 -11.04 0.60 10.83
CA LEU A 209 -10.90 0.34 9.40
C LEU A 209 -12.27 0.43 8.70
N GLU A 210 -12.36 1.27 7.67
CA GLU A 210 -13.55 1.46 6.84
C GLU A 210 -13.33 0.98 5.40
N ILE A 211 -12.10 1.09 4.89
CA ILE A 211 -11.71 0.69 3.54
C ILE A 211 -10.61 -0.35 3.64
N PHE A 212 -10.85 -1.52 3.05
CA PHE A 212 -9.88 -2.60 3.01
C PHE A 212 -9.68 -3.11 1.59
N GLU A 213 -8.44 -3.11 1.13
CA GLU A 213 -8.05 -3.68 -0.17
C GLU A 213 -6.96 -4.72 0.04
N LEU A 214 -7.14 -5.91 -0.52
CA LEU A 214 -6.21 -7.02 -0.41
C LEU A 214 -6.04 -7.71 -1.77
N ASN A 215 -4.85 -7.55 -2.34
CA ASN A 215 -4.56 -8.02 -3.70
C ASN A 215 -3.81 -9.34 -3.70
N ALA A 216 -4.17 -10.26 -4.62
CA ALA A 216 -3.56 -11.57 -4.80
C ALA A 216 -3.43 -12.40 -3.50
N THR A 217 -4.49 -12.47 -2.68
CA THR A 217 -4.45 -13.23 -1.42
C THR A 217 -4.69 -14.73 -1.59
N LEU A 218 -4.14 -15.50 -0.65
CA LEU A 218 -4.41 -16.93 -0.47
C LEU A 218 -5.52 -17.21 0.56
N ALA A 219 -6.16 -16.19 1.12
CA ALA A 219 -7.26 -16.35 2.07
C ALA A 219 -8.39 -17.23 1.51
N SER A 220 -9.07 -17.94 2.40
CA SER A 220 -10.25 -18.71 2.04
C SER A 220 -11.50 -17.83 1.94
N ASP A 221 -12.51 -18.30 1.21
CA ASP A 221 -13.79 -17.60 1.08
C ASP A 221 -14.47 -17.43 2.45
N ASP A 222 -14.37 -18.45 3.31
CA ASP A 222 -14.87 -18.42 4.70
C ASP A 222 -14.12 -17.39 5.57
N THR A 223 -12.80 -17.28 5.41
CA THR A 223 -12.00 -16.27 6.12
C THR A 223 -12.43 -14.85 5.74
N VAL A 224 -12.61 -14.60 4.44
CA VAL A 224 -13.09 -13.29 3.94
C VAL A 224 -14.51 -13.02 4.44
N PHE A 225 -15.41 -14.00 4.33
CA PHE A 225 -16.78 -13.87 4.83
C PHE A 225 -16.82 -13.52 6.32
N LYS A 226 -16.05 -14.22 7.16
CA LYS A 226 -15.95 -13.96 8.60
C LYS A 226 -15.38 -12.58 8.91
N PHE A 227 -14.33 -12.17 8.19
CA PHE A 227 -13.75 -10.84 8.34
C PHE A 227 -14.78 -9.73 8.06
N VAL A 228 -15.44 -9.79 6.90
CA VAL A 228 -16.38 -8.73 6.50
C VAL A 228 -17.64 -8.75 7.37
N SER A 229 -18.23 -9.93 7.57
CA SER A 229 -19.45 -10.08 8.36
C SER A 229 -19.25 -9.75 9.84
N GLY A 230 -18.08 -10.03 10.40
CA GLY A 230 -17.74 -9.71 11.79
C GLY A 230 -17.70 -8.22 12.09
N ARG A 231 -17.64 -7.36 11.06
CA ARG A 231 -17.65 -5.90 11.15
C ARG A 231 -19.00 -5.27 10.80
N MET A 232 -20.05 -6.07 10.62
CA MET A 232 -21.40 -5.57 10.31
C MET A 232 -22.26 -5.29 11.55
N ASP A 233 -21.72 -5.46 12.76
CA ASP A 233 -22.45 -5.11 13.98
C ASP A 233 -22.37 -3.60 14.24
N VAL A 234 -23.45 -2.88 13.89
CA VAL A 234 -23.58 -1.44 14.11
C VAL A 234 -23.57 -1.02 15.59
N ARG A 235 -23.71 -1.97 16.52
CA ARG A 235 -23.64 -1.71 17.97
C ARG A 235 -22.24 -1.92 18.53
N SER A 236 -21.34 -2.51 17.74
CA SER A 236 -19.96 -2.74 18.12
C SER A 236 -19.19 -1.41 18.13
N PRO A 237 -18.19 -1.23 19.03
CA PRO A 237 -17.27 -0.10 18.95
C PRO A 237 -16.35 -0.14 17.71
N ILE A 238 -16.43 -1.21 16.91
CA ILE A 238 -15.65 -1.45 15.70
C ILE A 238 -16.41 -0.84 14.52
N TYR A 239 -15.68 -0.09 13.70
CA TYR A 239 -16.25 0.59 12.55
C TYR A 239 -16.69 -0.42 11.49
N THR A 240 -17.82 -0.12 10.88
CA THR A 240 -18.34 -0.88 9.74
C THR A 240 -17.51 -0.60 8.49
N LEU A 241 -17.22 -1.66 7.73
CA LEU A 241 -16.56 -1.52 6.44
C LEU A 241 -17.50 -0.84 5.44
N LYS A 242 -17.00 0.20 4.76
CA LYS A 242 -17.67 0.92 3.68
C LYS A 242 -17.25 0.39 2.31
N LYS A 243 -15.99 -0.02 2.17
CA LYS A 243 -15.43 -0.56 0.92
C LYS A 243 -14.53 -1.75 1.20
N VAL A 244 -14.72 -2.83 0.44
CA VAL A 244 -13.89 -4.03 0.49
C VAL A 244 -13.54 -4.48 -0.92
N VAL A 245 -12.25 -4.56 -1.21
CA VAL A 245 -11.72 -5.08 -2.48
C VAL A 245 -10.83 -6.27 -2.20
N ILE A 246 -11.21 -7.46 -2.66
CA ILE A 246 -10.43 -8.69 -2.52
C ILE A 246 -10.14 -9.25 -3.90
N LEU A 247 -8.85 -9.39 -4.22
CA LEU A 247 -8.40 -10.09 -5.42
C LEU A 247 -7.73 -11.39 -4.99
N PHE A 248 -8.31 -12.54 -5.31
CA PHE A 248 -7.76 -13.84 -4.97
C PHE A 248 -6.68 -14.27 -5.97
N ASN A 249 -5.59 -14.84 -5.47
CA ASN A 249 -4.58 -15.53 -6.30
C ASN A 249 -4.94 -17.01 -6.51
N ARG A 250 -6.22 -17.31 -6.66
CA ARG A 250 -6.73 -18.65 -6.94
C ARG A 250 -7.95 -18.57 -7.84
N ARG A 251 -8.25 -19.67 -8.51
CA ARG A 251 -9.49 -19.85 -9.26
C ARG A 251 -10.65 -20.02 -8.29
N MET A 252 -11.83 -19.61 -8.71
CA MET A 252 -13.06 -19.91 -8.00
C MET A 252 -13.22 -21.43 -7.88
N PRO A 253 -13.48 -22.00 -6.69
CA PRO A 253 -13.74 -23.42 -6.55
C PRO A 253 -14.93 -23.84 -7.42
N LYS A 254 -14.90 -25.03 -8.04
CA LYS A 254 -15.97 -25.51 -8.92
C LYS A 254 -17.33 -25.60 -8.22
N ASP A 255 -17.31 -25.98 -6.95
CA ASP A 255 -18.47 -26.03 -6.06
C ASP A 255 -18.57 -24.78 -5.17
N GLY A 256 -17.81 -23.74 -5.52
CA GLY A 256 -17.63 -22.54 -4.73
C GLY A 256 -18.93 -21.78 -4.60
N ARG A 257 -19.35 -21.53 -3.35
CA ARG A 257 -20.40 -20.57 -3.06
C ARG A 257 -19.89 -19.17 -3.44
N ASP A 258 -20.72 -18.40 -4.13
CA ASP A 258 -20.45 -16.98 -4.33
C ASP A 258 -20.64 -16.22 -3.02
N ILE A 259 -19.55 -16.03 -2.29
CA ILE A 259 -19.55 -15.28 -1.02
C ILE A 259 -19.92 -13.81 -1.21
N ARG A 260 -19.82 -13.26 -2.44
CA ARG A 260 -20.16 -11.86 -2.70
C ARG A 260 -21.62 -11.59 -2.38
N GLN A 261 -22.52 -12.42 -2.90
CA GLN A 261 -23.95 -12.25 -2.67
C GLN A 261 -24.30 -12.44 -1.20
N GLU A 262 -23.70 -13.44 -0.54
CA GLU A 262 -23.96 -13.70 0.89
C GLU A 262 -23.53 -12.53 1.78
N ILE A 263 -22.38 -11.91 1.50
CA ILE A 263 -21.92 -10.71 2.21
C ILE A 263 -22.87 -9.53 1.95
N LEU A 264 -23.28 -9.30 0.69
CA LEU A 264 -24.18 -8.21 0.34
C LEU A 264 -25.57 -8.36 0.96
N ASP A 265 -26.13 -9.58 0.96
CA ASP A 265 -27.42 -9.87 1.61
C ASP A 265 -27.36 -9.58 3.11
N ARG A 266 -26.25 -9.95 3.76
CA ARG A 266 -26.04 -9.68 5.19
C ARG A 266 -25.85 -8.18 5.47
N ALA A 267 -25.11 -7.46 4.63
CA ALA A 267 -24.95 -6.01 4.74
C ALA A 267 -26.30 -5.29 4.59
N ASN A 268 -27.10 -5.69 3.59
CA ASN A 268 -28.43 -5.15 3.37
C ASN A 268 -29.37 -5.42 4.55
N ALA A 269 -29.35 -6.64 5.11
CA ALA A 269 -30.15 -6.98 6.29
C ALA A 269 -29.75 -6.16 7.53
N ALA A 270 -28.48 -5.77 7.63
CA ALA A 270 -27.97 -4.88 8.68
C ALA A 270 -28.18 -3.38 8.37
N GLY A 271 -28.68 -3.02 7.18
CA GLY A 271 -28.84 -1.62 6.75
C GLY A 271 -27.51 -0.92 6.44
N ILE A 272 -26.45 -1.67 6.09
CA ILE A 272 -25.11 -1.14 5.81
C ILE A 272 -24.92 -1.03 4.30
N GLN A 273 -24.50 0.16 3.85
CA GLN A 273 -24.04 0.36 2.48
C GLN A 273 -22.58 -0.07 2.35
N LEU A 274 -22.34 -1.17 1.63
CA LEU A 274 -21.02 -1.74 1.41
C LEU A 274 -20.70 -1.81 -0.10
N ASP A 275 -19.61 -1.16 -0.52
CA ASP A 275 -19.01 -1.37 -1.82
C ASP A 275 -18.10 -2.61 -1.78
N LEU A 276 -18.55 -3.70 -2.41
CA LEU A 276 -17.85 -4.99 -2.40
C LEU A 276 -17.41 -5.41 -3.80
N THR A 277 -16.11 -5.54 -3.95
CA THR A 277 -15.46 -6.12 -5.13
C THR A 277 -14.67 -7.37 -4.73
N ILE A 278 -15.08 -8.53 -5.25
CA ILE A 278 -14.35 -9.79 -5.09
C ILE A 278 -14.03 -10.32 -6.49
N GLN A 279 -12.76 -10.61 -6.76
CA GLN A 279 -12.31 -11.15 -8.03
C GLN A 279 -11.45 -12.40 -7.82
N TYR A 280 -11.60 -13.37 -8.71
CA TYR A 280 -10.79 -14.60 -8.75
C TYR A 280 -9.92 -14.60 -10.02
N LEU A 281 -8.85 -15.40 -10.02
CA LEU A 281 -8.11 -15.66 -11.26
C LEU A 281 -9.01 -16.35 -12.28
N ASP A 282 -9.10 -15.74 -13.46
CA ASP A 282 -9.90 -16.23 -14.58
C ASP A 282 -9.33 -17.58 -15.06
N SER A 283 -10.11 -18.66 -15.00
CA SER A 283 -9.63 -20.00 -15.35
C SER A 283 -9.46 -20.21 -16.85
N ASP A 284 -10.14 -19.39 -17.66
CA ASP A 284 -10.42 -19.69 -19.07
C ASP A 284 -9.69 -18.77 -20.05
N LYS A 285 -8.95 -17.77 -19.55
CA LYS A 285 -7.98 -17.00 -20.36
C LYS A 285 -6.63 -17.69 -20.45
N SER A 286 -6.62 -19.02 -20.52
CA SER A 286 -5.45 -19.79 -20.90
C SER A 286 -5.08 -19.47 -22.35
N SER A 287 -4.10 -18.57 -22.53
CA SER A 287 -3.00 -18.75 -23.48
C SER A 287 -3.30 -19.00 -24.97
N SER A 288 -4.51 -18.73 -25.48
CA SER A 288 -4.83 -18.88 -26.92
C SER A 288 -4.78 -17.58 -27.72
N ASN A 289 -4.66 -16.43 -27.07
CA ASN A 289 -4.32 -15.16 -27.71
C ASN A 289 -2.96 -14.67 -27.20
N LEU A 290 -1.92 -15.50 -27.34
CA LEU A 290 -0.60 -14.93 -27.63
C LEU A 290 -0.79 -14.21 -28.97
N VAL A 291 -1.14 -12.92 -28.90
CA VAL A 291 -1.09 -12.03 -30.05
C VAL A 291 0.34 -12.16 -30.56
N ASP A 292 0.49 -12.76 -31.73
CA ASP A 292 1.75 -12.78 -32.45
C ASP A 292 2.23 -11.31 -32.52
N PRO A 293 3.36 -10.94 -31.88
CA PRO A 293 3.86 -9.58 -31.93
C PRO A 293 4.23 -9.16 -33.36
N LEU A 294 4.18 -10.08 -34.34
CA LEU A 294 4.37 -9.84 -35.76
C LEU A 294 3.07 -9.97 -36.58
N SER A 295 1.89 -10.07 -35.94
CA SER A 295 0.62 -10.13 -36.67
C SER A 295 0.37 -8.81 -37.43
N PRO A 296 0.19 -8.84 -38.77
CA PRO A 296 0.09 -7.63 -39.61
C PRO A 296 -1.11 -6.72 -39.31
N SER A 297 -2.03 -7.16 -38.46
CA SER A 297 -3.20 -6.39 -38.02
C SER A 297 -2.86 -5.26 -37.03
N LEU A 298 -1.64 -5.20 -36.49
CA LEU A 298 -1.17 -4.15 -35.58
C LEU A 298 -0.25 -3.09 -36.24
N ILE A 299 0.15 -3.26 -37.51
CA ILE A 299 1.09 -2.37 -38.22
C ILE A 299 0.39 -1.15 -38.86
N ARG A 300 -0.86 -0.84 -38.46
CA ARG A 300 -1.57 0.34 -38.97
C ARG A 300 -2.21 1.12 -37.85
N THR A 301 -1.39 1.71 -36.99
CA THR A 301 -1.68 2.95 -36.28
C THR A 301 -0.36 3.50 -35.74
N ASP A 302 0.47 4.01 -36.65
CA ASP A 302 1.66 4.77 -36.28
C ASP A 302 1.29 6.14 -35.70
N SER A 303 2.10 6.56 -34.72
CA SER A 303 2.55 7.94 -34.41
C SER A 303 2.14 8.56 -33.07
N SER A 304 2.65 7.98 -31.98
CA SER A 304 3.57 8.68 -31.05
C SER A 304 4.04 7.68 -29.99
N GLY A 305 5.33 7.34 -30.04
CA GLY A 305 5.97 6.55 -29.00
C GLY A 305 6.17 7.43 -27.78
N GLU A 306 5.32 7.25 -26.78
CA GLU A 306 5.61 7.52 -25.38
C GLU A 306 5.30 6.24 -24.59
N ASP A 307 6.21 5.92 -23.68
CA ASP A 307 6.32 4.66 -22.97
C ASP A 307 5.04 4.25 -22.21
N VAL A 308 4.60 3.01 -22.43
CA VAL A 308 3.43 2.37 -21.77
C VAL A 308 3.78 1.90 -20.35
N TYR A 309 4.49 2.74 -19.59
CA TYR A 309 4.77 2.55 -18.15
C TYR A 309 4.14 3.66 -17.30
N SER A 310 3.08 4.29 -17.79
CA SER A 310 2.18 5.08 -16.96
C SER A 310 0.93 4.26 -16.64
N ASP A 311 1.02 3.40 -15.63
CA ASP A 311 -0.17 2.99 -14.90
C ASP A 311 -0.76 4.27 -14.33
N GLY A 312 -1.86 4.73 -14.95
CA GLY A 312 -2.61 5.91 -14.55
C GLY A 312 -3.29 5.65 -13.22
N VAL A 313 -2.52 5.66 -12.13
CA VAL A 313 -3.03 5.86 -10.78
C VAL A 313 -3.42 7.33 -10.73
N SER A 314 -4.64 7.64 -11.18
CA SER A 314 -5.27 8.92 -10.92
C SER A 314 -5.36 9.06 -9.41
N TRP A 315 -4.66 10.05 -8.85
CA TRP A 315 -4.75 10.39 -7.44
C TRP A 315 -6.23 10.52 -7.04
N PRO A 316 -6.75 9.74 -6.07
CA PRO A 316 -8.09 9.90 -5.55
C PRO A 316 -8.08 11.06 -4.54
N PHE A 317 -7.69 12.26 -4.97
CA PHE A 317 -7.98 13.48 -4.22
C PHE A 317 -9.40 13.91 -4.59
N ASP A 318 -10.39 13.21 -4.03
CA ASP A 318 -11.70 13.84 -3.87
C ASP A 318 -11.52 14.95 -2.82
N GLU A 319 -11.98 16.16 -3.14
CA GLU A 319 -11.95 17.40 -2.34
C GLU A 319 -12.75 17.33 -1.02
N ARG A 320 -12.82 16.16 -0.37
CA ARG A 320 -13.54 15.95 0.89
C ARG A 320 -12.66 16.31 2.08
N GLY A 321 -12.47 17.60 2.27
CA GLY A 321 -11.81 18.13 3.47
C GLY A 321 -12.24 19.53 3.89
N GLN A 322 -13.20 20.17 3.21
CA GLN A 322 -13.47 21.60 3.40
C GLN A 322 -14.88 21.97 3.90
N GLU A 323 -15.74 21.00 4.22
CA GLU A 323 -17.06 21.28 4.80
C GLU A 323 -17.14 20.69 6.21
N ASP A 324 -17.32 21.59 7.19
CA ASP A 324 -17.77 21.40 8.59
C ASP A 324 -16.90 22.15 9.62
N TYR A 325 -16.75 23.46 9.45
CA TYR A 325 -16.53 24.42 10.54
C TYR A 325 -17.25 25.73 10.21
N LEU A 326 -18.58 25.69 10.11
CA LEU A 326 -19.40 26.87 10.36
C LEU A 326 -20.07 26.65 11.71
N SER A 327 -19.47 27.28 12.71
CA SER A 327 -20.03 27.50 14.03
C SER A 327 -21.34 28.27 13.89
N ASP A 328 -22.43 27.65 14.33
CA ASP A 328 -23.62 28.35 14.82
C ASP A 328 -23.20 29.18 16.03
N ASP A 329 -22.97 30.47 15.81
CA ASP A 329 -22.88 31.50 16.84
C ASP A 329 -24.08 32.43 16.62
N ASP A 330 -25.26 31.97 17.05
CA ASP A 330 -26.46 32.80 17.17
C ASP A 330 -26.52 33.32 18.62
N GLY A 331 -26.08 34.57 18.76
CA GLY A 331 -26.37 35.46 19.89
C GLY A 331 -27.27 36.61 19.47
#